data_AF-A0A938SFM6-F1
#
_entry.id   AF-A0A938SFM6-F1
#
_cell.length_a   1.000
_cell.length_b   1.000
_cell.length_c   1.000
_cell.angle_alpha   90.00
_cell.angle_beta   90.00
_cell.angle_gamma   90.00
#
_symmetry.space_group_name_H-M   'P 1'
#
loop_
_entity.id
_entity.type
_entity.pdbx_description
1 polymer ?
#
loop_
_entity_poly.entity_id
_entity_poly.type
_entity_poly.pdbx_seq_one_letter_code
_entity_poly.pdbx_strand_id
1 'polypeptide(L)'
;MLAFCLAARTASTATILFSPFDSLDGWQVRSAGPTAAELVQEGKRQCVQIASQGGTVFLTRELPLDAVKGRQLMVRCEVKADGVTRGPQVSSTAKVHVAVRTPAGIQHHTARFTGTAPWHEEALKAAVPADAQQVRLNVGLEACSGRAWFDTLVVRNDQQGVHPVPLASAANAHHSQLVLPAFPKGRLEWQGIPFDVLDGNAGMDCLRLSGVNHPDWPAQMSAPVSVNAGASTIYILHAALDGQPSRETPTAIWTATLSDGYEASFSVFEGREIGAVGQTKDLENWRVAWRGQGVDGKPVAFGVTKWALHSESPVVSLKCRTYRGAAPVVLAVTVVEDPPRERPTSSGEEEGE
;
A
#
# COMPACT_ATOMS: atom_id res chain seq x y z
N MET A 1 24.48 -7.93 -30.93
CA MET A 1 23.13 -7.99 -30.31
C MET A 1 23.29 -7.47 -28.89
N LEU A 2 23.10 -6.16 -28.67
CA LEU A 2 23.20 -5.55 -27.34
C LEU A 2 21.87 -5.78 -26.60
N ALA A 3 21.91 -6.57 -25.53
CA ALA A 3 20.79 -6.69 -24.61
C ALA A 3 20.74 -5.42 -23.75
N PHE A 4 19.77 -4.55 -24.02
CA PHE A 4 19.39 -3.49 -23.09
C PHE A 4 18.61 -4.13 -21.94
N CYS A 5 19.28 -4.36 -20.80
CA CYS A 5 18.58 -4.60 -19.55
C CYS A 5 17.87 -3.31 -19.14
N LEU A 6 16.57 -3.20 -19.41
CA LEU A 6 15.72 -2.20 -18.80
C LEU A 6 15.69 -2.51 -17.28
N ALA A 7 16.46 -1.76 -16.50
CA ALA A 7 16.29 -1.75 -15.05
C ALA A 7 14.90 -1.17 -14.77
N ALA A 8 13.98 -2.00 -14.28
CA ALA A 8 12.71 -1.52 -13.76
C ALA A 8 13.01 -0.51 -12.65
N ARG A 9 12.69 0.76 -12.88
CA ARG A 9 12.70 1.77 -11.83
C ARG A 9 11.55 1.43 -10.90
N THR A 10 11.84 0.82 -9.76
CA THR A 10 10.94 0.81 -8.62
C THR A 10 10.69 2.26 -8.24
N ALA A 11 9.47 2.75 -8.51
CA ALA A 11 9.07 4.05 -8.01
C ALA A 11 9.08 3.94 -6.48
N SER A 12 10.04 4.62 -5.85
CA SER A 12 10.04 4.75 -4.40
C SER A 12 8.77 5.48 -3.99
N THR A 13 7.94 4.80 -3.21
CA THR A 13 6.71 5.34 -2.62
C THR A 13 7.01 5.84 -1.20
N ALA A 14 6.07 6.57 -0.57
CA ALA A 14 6.33 7.13 0.75
C ALA A 14 6.54 6.06 1.82
N THR A 15 5.62 5.10 1.91
CA THR A 15 5.76 3.92 2.77
C THR A 15 6.79 2.96 2.17
N ILE A 16 7.97 2.89 2.78
CA ILE A 16 9.10 2.04 2.37
C ILE A 16 8.96 0.63 2.96
N LEU A 17 8.46 0.54 4.20
CA LEU A 17 8.26 -0.71 4.90
C LEU A 17 7.02 -0.58 5.80
N PHE A 18 6.14 -1.57 5.69
CA PHE A 18 5.13 -1.87 6.69
C PHE A 18 5.35 -3.31 7.16
N SER A 19 5.41 -3.51 8.47
CA SER A 19 5.61 -4.81 9.10
C SER A 19 4.68 -4.96 10.29
N PRO A 20 3.53 -5.65 10.12
CA PRO A 20 2.67 -6.03 11.24
C PRO A 20 3.23 -7.25 12.01
N PHE A 21 4.41 -7.75 11.63
CA PHE A 21 5.07 -8.92 12.25
C PHE A 21 4.17 -10.18 12.27
N ASP A 22 3.41 -10.35 11.21
CA ASP A 22 2.75 -11.61 10.86
C ASP A 22 3.74 -12.70 10.42
N SER A 23 4.91 -12.27 9.94
CA SER A 23 6.07 -13.13 9.69
C SER A 23 7.39 -12.41 10.03
N LEU A 24 8.49 -13.16 10.12
CA LEU A 24 9.86 -12.62 10.17
C LEU A 24 10.56 -12.65 8.82
N ASP A 25 9.81 -12.81 7.72
CA ASP A 25 10.39 -12.86 6.39
C ASP A 25 11.08 -11.53 6.04
N GLY A 26 12.32 -11.63 5.55
CA GLY A 26 13.17 -10.49 5.27
C GLY A 26 13.81 -9.83 6.51
N TRP A 27 13.60 -10.37 7.71
CA TRP A 27 14.28 -9.95 8.94
C TRP A 27 15.46 -10.87 9.27
N GLN A 28 16.56 -10.27 9.72
CA GLN A 28 17.72 -11.00 10.24
C GLN A 28 17.72 -10.91 11.77
N VAL A 29 17.66 -12.04 12.46
CA VAL A 29 17.86 -12.10 13.90
C VAL A 29 19.35 -12.05 14.19
N ARG A 30 19.80 -11.01 14.90
CA ARG A 30 21.19 -10.85 15.34
C ARG A 30 21.24 -10.88 16.86
N SER A 31 21.84 -11.92 17.42
CA SER A 31 21.91 -12.13 18.86
C SER A 31 23.33 -12.30 19.38
N ALA A 32 23.54 -11.91 20.64
CA ALA A 32 24.74 -12.14 21.42
C ALA A 32 24.37 -12.30 22.90
N GLY A 33 24.74 -13.43 23.49
CA GLY A 33 24.37 -13.76 24.87
C GLY A 33 22.96 -14.37 25.02
N PRO A 34 22.47 -14.53 26.27
CA PRO A 34 21.22 -15.23 26.57
C PRO A 34 20.00 -14.40 26.12
N THR A 35 19.50 -14.69 24.93
CA THR A 35 18.49 -13.89 24.23
C THR A 35 17.52 -14.77 23.43
N ALA A 36 16.33 -14.24 23.16
CA ALA A 36 15.32 -14.86 22.31
C ALA A 36 14.56 -13.80 21.50
N ALA A 37 14.08 -14.19 20.32
CA ALA A 37 13.15 -13.43 19.50
C ALA A 37 12.17 -14.40 18.83
N GLU A 38 10.88 -14.19 19.00
CA GLU A 38 9.84 -15.10 18.51
C GLU A 38 8.55 -14.34 18.17
N LEU A 39 7.79 -14.89 17.23
CA LEU A 39 6.42 -14.44 16.96
C LEU A 39 5.50 -14.99 18.05
N VAL A 40 4.71 -14.12 18.66
CA VAL A 40 3.75 -14.48 19.70
C VAL A 40 2.37 -13.92 19.39
N GLN A 41 1.35 -14.63 19.88
CA GLN A 41 -0.01 -14.14 19.87
C GLN A 41 -0.32 -13.44 21.20
N GLU A 42 -0.65 -12.16 21.17
CA GLU A 42 -1.09 -11.40 22.34
C GLU A 42 -2.52 -10.89 22.16
N GLY A 43 -3.47 -11.60 22.77
CA GLY A 43 -4.90 -11.37 22.51
C GLY A 43 -5.22 -11.61 21.03
N LYS A 44 -5.67 -10.56 20.33
CA LYS A 44 -5.98 -10.60 18.88
C LYS A 44 -4.79 -10.21 18.00
N ARG A 45 -3.68 -9.77 18.58
CA ARG A 45 -2.50 -9.29 17.84
C ARG A 45 -1.47 -10.39 17.69
N GLN A 46 -0.87 -10.49 16.51
CA GLN A 46 0.37 -11.23 16.31
C GLN A 46 1.50 -10.21 16.31
N CYS A 47 2.52 -10.41 17.13
CA CYS A 47 3.63 -9.46 17.28
C CYS A 47 4.93 -10.21 17.51
N VAL A 48 6.07 -9.51 17.45
CA VAL A 48 7.36 -10.10 17.85
C VAL A 48 7.66 -9.77 19.30
N GLN A 49 7.92 -10.80 20.10
CA GLN A 49 8.47 -10.68 21.44
C GLN A 49 9.98 -10.91 21.40
N ILE A 50 10.72 -10.04 22.08
CA ILE A 50 12.17 -10.13 22.24
C ILE A 50 12.49 -10.14 23.73
N ALA A 51 13.34 -11.08 24.15
CA ALA A 51 13.76 -11.24 25.54
C ALA A 51 15.29 -11.28 25.64
N SER A 52 15.81 -10.70 26.71
CA SER A 52 17.25 -10.71 27.00
C SER A 52 17.53 -10.78 28.50
N GLN A 53 18.66 -11.40 28.86
CA GLN A 53 19.22 -11.39 30.21
C GLN A 53 20.65 -10.79 30.18
N GLY A 54 20.75 -9.52 29.82
CA GLY A 54 22.03 -8.80 29.69
C GLY A 54 22.73 -9.01 28.35
N GLY A 55 22.12 -9.74 27.42
CA GLY A 55 22.58 -9.90 26.04
C GLY A 55 22.03 -8.82 25.10
N THR A 56 22.35 -8.96 23.81
CA THR A 56 21.87 -8.14 22.71
C THR A 56 21.11 -9.00 21.72
N VAL A 57 19.92 -8.57 21.32
CA VAL A 57 19.14 -9.21 20.26
C VAL A 57 18.40 -8.15 19.46
N PHE A 58 18.58 -8.19 18.15
CA PHE A 58 17.92 -7.31 17.20
C PHE A 58 17.28 -8.12 16.08
N LEU A 59 16.07 -7.72 15.69
CA LEU A 59 15.60 -7.94 14.33
C LEU A 59 16.12 -6.81 13.45
N THR A 60 16.89 -7.17 12.44
CA THR A 60 17.55 -6.23 11.53
C THR A 60 16.99 -6.36 10.13
N ARG A 61 16.72 -5.23 9.47
CA ARG A 61 16.35 -5.18 8.06
C ARG A 61 17.11 -4.06 7.37
N GLU A 62 17.66 -4.34 6.19
CA GLU A 62 18.24 -3.30 5.34
C GLU A 62 17.12 -2.60 4.58
N LEU A 63 17.15 -1.26 4.56
CA LEU A 63 16.19 -0.47 3.81
C LEU A 63 16.71 -0.24 2.38
N PRO A 64 15.84 -0.27 1.35
CA PRO A 64 16.22 -0.06 -0.04
C PRO A 64 16.82 1.34 -0.23
N LEU A 65 18.08 1.42 -0.67
CA LEU A 65 18.84 2.67 -0.74
C LEU A 65 18.25 3.69 -1.72
N ASP A 66 17.70 3.22 -2.83
CA ASP A 66 16.99 4.03 -3.83
C ASP A 66 15.77 4.74 -3.23
N ALA A 67 15.16 4.15 -2.19
CA ALA A 67 14.01 4.73 -1.51
C ALA A 67 14.36 5.67 -0.34
N VAL A 68 15.58 5.62 0.18
CA VAL A 68 15.97 6.36 1.40
C VAL A 68 17.07 7.41 1.19
N LYS A 69 17.93 7.29 0.16
CA LYS A 69 19.05 8.23 -0.04
C LYS A 69 18.58 9.66 -0.26
N GLY A 70 19.15 10.59 0.50
CA GLY A 70 18.83 12.02 0.41
C GLY A 70 17.43 12.37 0.93
N ARG A 71 16.82 11.50 1.74
CA ARG A 71 15.45 11.62 2.24
C ARG A 71 15.42 11.78 3.75
N GLN A 72 14.33 12.38 4.24
CA GLN A 72 13.95 12.30 5.65
C GLN A 72 13.07 11.07 5.88
N LEU A 73 13.47 10.20 6.80
CA LEU A 73 12.67 9.08 7.24
C LEU A 73 11.87 9.42 8.50
N MET A 74 10.67 8.85 8.57
CA MET A 74 9.85 8.70 9.77
C MET A 74 9.69 7.21 10.05
N VAL A 75 10.02 6.77 11.26
CA VAL A 75 9.81 5.40 11.72
C VAL A 75 8.88 5.43 12.91
N ARG A 76 7.79 4.66 12.87
CA ARG A 76 6.82 4.48 13.97
C ARG A 76 6.65 3.00 14.24
N CYS A 77 6.54 2.61 15.50
CA CYS A 77 6.32 1.22 15.91
C CYS A 77 5.45 1.22 17.16
N GLU A 78 4.44 0.35 17.21
CA GLU A 78 3.81 0.03 18.48
C GLU A 78 4.78 -0.86 19.28
N VAL A 79 4.98 -0.51 20.55
CA VAL A 79 5.87 -1.25 21.44
C VAL A 79 5.24 -1.46 22.81
N LYS A 80 5.63 -2.54 23.47
CA LYS A 80 5.31 -2.84 24.87
C LYS A 80 6.58 -3.27 25.58
N ALA A 81 6.69 -3.01 26.88
CA ALA A 81 7.86 -3.38 27.67
C ALA A 81 7.46 -4.04 28.99
N ASP A 82 8.27 -5.01 29.43
CA ASP A 82 8.13 -5.66 30.73
C ASP A 82 9.51 -5.89 31.36
N GLY A 83 9.77 -5.16 32.45
CA GLY A 83 11.00 -5.29 33.22
C GLY A 83 12.26 -4.96 32.44
N VAL A 84 12.18 -4.08 31.43
CA VAL A 84 13.35 -3.69 30.64
C VAL A 84 14.29 -2.85 31.51
N THR A 85 15.43 -3.40 31.89
CA THR A 85 16.45 -2.66 32.64
C THR A 85 17.45 -2.04 31.70
N ARG A 86 18.13 -0.97 32.13
CA ARG A 86 19.25 -0.41 31.39
C ARG A 86 20.53 -1.20 31.69
N GLY A 87 21.32 -1.47 30.66
CA GLY A 87 22.64 -2.09 30.77
C GLY A 87 23.79 -1.10 31.04
N PRO A 88 25.04 -1.51 30.75
CA PRO A 88 26.23 -0.72 31.09
C PRO A 88 26.31 0.65 30.39
N GLN A 89 25.79 0.77 29.17
CA GLN A 89 25.86 2.01 28.38
C GLN A 89 24.50 2.74 28.35
N VAL A 90 24.52 4.02 27.99
CA VAL A 90 23.27 4.79 27.77
C VAL A 90 22.45 4.20 26.63
N SER A 91 23.12 3.60 25.64
CA SER A 91 22.45 2.89 24.55
C SER A 91 21.87 1.54 24.96
N SER A 92 22.23 0.98 26.11
CA SER A 92 21.87 -0.40 26.46
C SER A 92 20.43 -0.52 26.96
N THR A 93 19.46 -0.46 26.07
CA THR A 93 18.01 -0.48 26.35
C THR A 93 17.25 -1.24 25.25
N ALA A 94 15.93 -1.37 25.41
CA ALA A 94 15.04 -1.62 24.28
C ALA A 94 15.03 -0.40 23.35
N LYS A 95 14.92 -0.65 22.04
CA LYS A 95 14.94 0.43 21.05
C LYS A 95 14.35 0.07 19.68
N VAL A 96 13.90 1.13 19.01
CA VAL A 96 13.82 1.22 17.55
C VAL A 96 15.01 2.06 17.08
N HIS A 97 15.77 1.56 16.11
CA HIS A 97 17.08 2.11 15.78
C HIS A 97 17.37 2.08 14.28
N VAL A 98 17.67 3.25 13.70
CA VAL A 98 18.16 3.38 12.33
C VAL A 98 19.65 3.73 12.35
N ALA A 99 20.47 2.90 11.72
CA ALA A 99 21.89 3.13 11.48
C ALA A 99 22.13 3.46 10.02
N VAL A 100 22.69 4.63 9.74
CA VAL A 100 23.00 5.13 8.39
C VAL A 100 24.51 5.15 8.23
N ARG A 101 25.04 4.32 7.33
CA ARG A 101 26.46 4.29 7.00
C ARG A 101 26.73 5.22 5.82
N THR A 102 27.71 6.09 5.98
CA THR A 102 28.27 6.95 4.92
C THR A 102 29.79 6.78 4.88
N PRO A 103 30.50 7.35 3.88
CA PRO A 103 31.96 7.39 3.90
C PRO A 103 32.55 8.06 5.15
N ALA A 104 31.83 9.00 5.77
CA ALA A 104 32.28 9.73 6.96
C ALA A 104 32.09 8.96 8.28
N GLY A 105 31.31 7.87 8.28
CA GLY A 105 31.04 7.08 9.48
C GLY A 105 29.62 6.55 9.55
N ILE A 106 29.18 6.18 10.76
CA ILE A 106 27.82 5.68 11.01
C ILE A 106 27.07 6.69 11.86
N GLN A 107 25.91 7.13 11.38
CA GLN A 107 24.96 7.95 12.11
C GLN A 107 23.89 7.05 12.73
N HIS A 108 23.53 7.33 13.98
CA HIS A 108 22.61 6.51 14.77
C HIS A 108 21.39 7.33 15.21
N HIS A 109 20.20 6.92 14.81
CA HIS A 109 18.92 7.51 15.22
C HIS A 109 18.17 6.48 16.05
N THR A 110 17.71 6.83 17.25
CA THR A 110 17.17 5.84 18.19
C THR A 110 16.01 6.41 18.99
N ALA A 111 14.91 5.66 19.04
CA ALA A 111 13.90 5.75 20.09
C ALA A 111 14.21 4.67 21.13
N ARG A 112 14.32 5.05 22.40
CA ARG A 112 14.77 4.16 23.50
C ARG A 112 13.71 4.12 24.59
N PHE A 113 13.46 2.94 25.12
CA PHE A 113 12.51 2.75 26.20
C PHE A 113 13.01 1.70 27.20
N THR A 114 12.54 1.83 28.45
CA THR A 114 12.89 1.00 29.59
C THR A 114 11.70 0.85 30.54
N GLY A 115 11.81 -0.05 31.51
CA GLY A 115 10.79 -0.30 32.53
C GLY A 115 9.71 -1.27 32.05
N THR A 116 8.53 -1.11 32.64
CA THR A 116 7.31 -1.82 32.26
C THR A 116 6.31 -0.79 31.76
N ALA A 117 5.78 -1.00 30.57
CA ALA A 117 4.79 -0.13 29.95
C ALA A 117 3.82 -0.95 29.10
N PRO A 118 2.52 -0.58 29.06
CA PRO A 118 1.58 -1.17 28.11
C PRO A 118 1.95 -0.79 26.67
N TRP A 119 1.17 -1.27 25.69
CA TRP A 119 1.32 -0.82 24.31
C TRP A 119 1.24 0.70 24.19
N HIS A 120 2.23 1.27 23.53
CA HIS A 120 2.31 2.68 23.17
C HIS A 120 3.11 2.80 21.88
N GLU A 121 3.13 3.99 21.28
CA GLU A 121 3.90 4.25 20.09
C GLU A 121 5.29 4.79 20.44
N GLU A 122 6.31 4.26 19.79
CA GLU A 122 7.63 4.86 19.70
C GLU A 122 7.90 5.35 18.27
N ALA A 123 8.50 6.54 18.16
CA ALA A 123 8.74 7.17 16.88
C ALA A 123 10.12 7.85 16.82
N LEU A 124 10.72 7.86 15.64
CA LEU A 124 11.96 8.60 15.38
C LEU A 124 11.98 9.17 13.95
N LYS A 125 12.79 10.23 13.80
CA LYS A 125 13.13 10.83 12.51
C LYS A 125 14.61 10.56 12.20
N ALA A 126 14.92 10.18 10.97
CA ALA A 126 16.30 9.99 10.51
C ALA A 126 16.53 10.68 9.17
N ALA A 127 17.45 11.64 9.12
CA ALA A 127 17.90 12.21 7.86
C ALA A 127 18.92 11.25 7.23
N VAL A 128 18.68 10.82 6.00
CA VAL A 128 19.59 9.90 5.30
C VAL A 128 20.37 10.69 4.25
N PRO A 129 21.69 10.82 4.39
CA PRO A 129 22.52 11.52 3.40
C PRO A 129 22.45 10.89 2.01
N ALA A 130 22.62 11.71 0.96
CA ALA A 130 22.59 11.24 -0.42
C ALA A 130 23.72 10.24 -0.75
N ASP A 131 24.85 10.35 -0.04
CA ASP A 131 26.01 9.47 -0.14
C ASP A 131 25.92 8.24 0.78
N ALA A 132 24.77 8.00 1.42
CA ALA A 132 24.57 6.81 2.25
C ALA A 132 24.90 5.53 1.47
N GLN A 133 25.69 4.65 2.07
CA GLN A 133 26.09 3.37 1.50
C GLN A 133 25.23 2.21 2.01
N GLN A 134 24.56 2.41 3.15
CA GLN A 134 23.70 1.41 3.78
C GLN A 134 22.80 2.09 4.81
N VAL A 135 21.54 1.66 4.89
CA VAL A 135 20.61 2.05 5.96
C VAL A 135 20.04 0.79 6.58
N ARG A 136 20.22 0.63 7.89
CA ARG A 136 19.75 -0.53 8.66
C ARG A 136 18.73 -0.10 9.70
N LEU A 137 17.56 -0.72 9.66
CA LEU A 137 16.57 -0.66 10.72
C LEU A 137 16.78 -1.83 11.68
N ASN A 138 16.75 -1.54 12.98
CA ASN A 138 16.82 -2.53 14.04
C ASN A 138 15.69 -2.29 15.04
N VAL A 139 15.03 -3.35 15.48
CA VAL A 139 14.16 -3.36 16.66
C VAL A 139 14.66 -4.43 17.62
N GLY A 140 14.75 -4.13 18.92
CA GLY A 140 15.18 -5.11 19.91
C GLY A 140 15.84 -4.54 21.16
N LEU A 141 16.65 -5.37 21.83
CA LEU A 141 17.29 -5.13 23.12
C LEU A 141 18.81 -5.10 22.95
N GLU A 142 19.51 -4.11 23.52
CA GLU A 142 20.97 -4.01 23.45
C GLU A 142 21.61 -4.12 24.84
N ALA A 143 22.40 -5.17 25.07
CA ALA A 143 23.16 -5.42 26.30
C ALA A 143 22.37 -5.13 27.59
N CYS A 144 21.09 -5.50 27.61
CA CYS A 144 20.14 -5.14 28.66
C CYS A 144 19.26 -6.35 29.01
N SER A 145 18.46 -6.26 30.08
CA SER A 145 17.57 -7.36 30.50
C SER A 145 16.11 -6.97 30.35
N GLY A 146 15.23 -7.96 30.25
CA GLY A 146 13.77 -7.77 30.21
C GLY A 146 13.13 -8.31 28.93
N ARG A 147 11.88 -7.93 28.70
CA ARG A 147 11.11 -8.29 27.51
C ARG A 147 10.53 -7.05 26.84
N ALA A 148 10.55 -7.04 25.52
CA ALA A 148 9.89 -6.03 24.71
C ALA A 148 9.09 -6.71 23.59
N TRP A 149 7.95 -6.12 23.25
CA TRP A 149 7.14 -6.52 22.10
C TRP A 149 7.13 -5.39 21.09
N PHE A 150 7.09 -5.75 19.81
CA PHE A 150 7.01 -4.82 18.68
C PHE A 150 5.90 -5.26 17.73
N ASP A 151 5.08 -4.31 17.31
CA ASP A 151 3.96 -4.50 16.39
C ASP A 151 3.84 -3.26 15.48
N THR A 152 3.18 -3.41 14.33
CA THR A 152 2.76 -2.32 13.42
C THR A 152 3.90 -1.32 13.15
N LEU A 153 5.02 -1.84 12.65
CA LEU A 153 6.17 -1.02 12.28
C LEU A 153 5.93 -0.38 10.90
N VAL A 154 6.02 0.94 10.84
CA VAL A 154 5.88 1.72 9.61
C VAL A 154 7.14 2.57 9.41
N VAL A 155 7.76 2.47 8.24
CA VAL A 155 8.85 3.32 7.78
C VAL A 155 8.39 4.11 6.57
N ARG A 156 8.44 5.43 6.67
CA ARG A 156 8.12 6.36 5.58
C ARG A 156 9.30 7.25 5.22
N ASN A 157 9.42 7.64 3.96
CA ASN A 157 10.24 8.78 3.53
C ASN A 157 9.34 10.04 3.35
N ASP A 158 9.95 11.12 2.87
CA ASP A 158 9.32 12.42 2.61
C ASP A 158 8.73 12.57 1.20
N GLN A 159 8.62 11.48 0.43
CA GLN A 159 7.97 11.51 -0.88
C GLN A 159 6.45 11.48 -0.75
N GLN A 160 5.77 11.74 -1.86
CA GLN A 160 4.33 11.58 -1.93
C GLN A 160 3.96 10.09 -1.82
N GLY A 161 3.05 9.75 -0.91
CA GLY A 161 2.65 8.36 -0.68
C GLY A 161 1.68 7.85 -1.71
N VAL A 162 2.16 7.58 -2.92
CA VAL A 162 1.36 7.04 -4.02
C VAL A 162 1.79 5.61 -4.28
N HIS A 163 0.84 4.68 -4.24
CA HIS A 163 1.09 3.24 -4.21
C HIS A 163 0.17 2.52 -5.21
N PRO A 164 0.61 2.28 -6.45
CA PRO A 164 -0.08 1.37 -7.36
C PRO A 164 -0.18 -0.03 -6.75
N VAL A 165 -1.39 -0.59 -6.71
CA VAL A 165 -1.67 -1.88 -6.06
C VAL A 165 -1.39 -3.01 -7.05
N PRO A 166 -0.60 -4.04 -6.68
CA PRO A 166 -0.27 -5.15 -7.56
C PRO A 166 -1.47 -6.10 -7.73
N LEU A 167 -2.35 -5.81 -8.71
CA LEU A 167 -3.55 -6.62 -8.98
C LEU A 167 -3.26 -7.98 -9.65
N ALA A 168 -2.00 -8.30 -9.92
CA ALA A 168 -1.57 -9.51 -10.60
C ALA A 168 -2.14 -10.82 -10.00
N SER A 169 -2.30 -10.89 -8.68
CA SER A 169 -2.86 -12.06 -7.99
C SER A 169 -4.40 -12.17 -8.04
N ALA A 170 -5.08 -11.07 -8.36
CA ALA A 170 -6.53 -11.01 -8.48
C ALA A 170 -7.03 -10.99 -9.93
N ALA A 171 -6.15 -10.71 -10.89
CA ALA A 171 -6.48 -10.71 -12.31
C ALA A 171 -6.98 -12.09 -12.75
N ASN A 172 -8.10 -12.12 -13.49
CA ASN A 172 -8.82 -13.34 -13.84
C ASN A 172 -9.38 -13.33 -15.28
N ALA A 173 -9.04 -12.30 -16.05
CA ALA A 173 -9.49 -12.15 -17.42
C ALA A 173 -8.42 -11.50 -18.30
N HIS A 174 -8.55 -11.78 -19.61
CA HIS A 174 -7.89 -11.03 -20.65
C HIS A 174 -8.85 -9.96 -21.20
N HIS A 175 -8.38 -8.75 -21.45
CA HIS A 175 -9.16 -7.72 -22.14
C HIS A 175 -9.71 -8.19 -23.50
N SER A 176 -8.97 -9.04 -24.21
CA SER A 176 -9.40 -9.62 -25.49
C SER A 176 -10.65 -10.51 -25.36
N GLN A 177 -10.85 -11.17 -24.21
CA GLN A 177 -12.07 -11.93 -23.92
C GLN A 177 -13.27 -11.04 -23.61
N LEU A 178 -13.03 -9.75 -23.31
CA LEU A 178 -14.07 -8.77 -23.01
C LEU A 178 -14.53 -8.00 -24.25
N VAL A 179 -14.00 -8.34 -25.43
CA VAL A 179 -14.30 -7.64 -26.69
C VAL A 179 -13.85 -6.16 -26.63
N LEU A 180 -12.84 -5.87 -25.82
CA LEU A 180 -12.24 -4.55 -25.61
C LEU A 180 -10.83 -4.49 -26.22
N PRO A 181 -10.67 -4.29 -27.54
CA PRO A 181 -9.36 -4.30 -28.19
C PRO A 181 -8.54 -3.04 -27.85
N ALA A 182 -9.21 -1.91 -27.60
CA ALA A 182 -8.58 -0.73 -27.08
C ALA A 182 -8.56 -0.84 -25.55
N PHE A 183 -7.36 -1.02 -25.02
CA PHE A 183 -7.12 -1.27 -23.61
C PHE A 183 -5.79 -0.62 -23.22
N PRO A 184 -5.74 0.24 -22.19
CA PRO A 184 -4.49 0.83 -21.75
C PRO A 184 -3.59 -0.26 -21.14
N LYS A 185 -2.29 -0.18 -21.38
CA LYS A 185 -1.30 -1.11 -20.83
C LYS A 185 -0.13 -0.33 -20.25
N GLY A 186 0.51 -0.91 -19.24
CA GLY A 186 1.61 -0.26 -18.54
C GLY A 186 1.13 0.94 -17.71
N ARG A 187 2.01 1.93 -17.55
CA ARG A 187 1.76 3.06 -16.66
C ARG A 187 0.85 4.09 -17.33
N LEU A 188 -0.34 4.28 -16.78
CA LEU A 188 -1.25 5.39 -17.09
C LEU A 188 -1.14 6.45 -15.99
N GLU A 189 -1.25 7.73 -16.33
CA GLU A 189 -1.33 8.82 -15.34
C GLU A 189 -2.63 9.58 -15.51
N TRP A 190 -3.33 9.83 -14.40
CA TRP A 190 -4.55 10.63 -14.35
C TRP A 190 -4.43 11.65 -13.21
N GLN A 191 -4.42 12.94 -13.56
CA GLN A 191 -4.29 14.05 -12.59
C GLN A 191 -3.10 13.91 -11.62
N GLY A 192 -1.97 13.40 -12.10
CA GLY A 192 -0.78 13.14 -11.28
C GLY A 192 -0.85 11.83 -10.47
N ILE A 193 -1.93 11.06 -10.60
CA ILE A 193 -2.07 9.72 -10.01
C ILE A 193 -1.65 8.66 -11.05
N PRO A 194 -0.55 7.93 -10.85
CA PRO A 194 -0.15 6.81 -11.68
C PRO A 194 -1.01 5.58 -11.39
N PHE A 195 -1.27 4.80 -12.43
CA PHE A 195 -1.90 3.49 -12.40
C PHE A 195 -1.01 2.53 -13.17
N ASP A 196 -0.67 1.40 -12.57
CA ASP A 196 0.07 0.35 -13.24
C ASP A 196 -0.93 -0.69 -13.79
N VAL A 197 -1.29 -0.53 -15.06
CA VAL A 197 -2.16 -1.48 -15.75
C VAL A 197 -1.33 -2.66 -16.22
N LEU A 198 -1.78 -3.87 -15.88
CA LEU A 198 -1.07 -5.10 -16.20
C LEU A 198 -0.88 -5.25 -17.72
N ASP A 199 0.32 -5.68 -18.12
CA ASP A 199 0.64 -6.04 -19.51
C ASP A 199 0.85 -7.56 -19.61
N GLY A 200 -0.20 -8.32 -19.24
CA GLY A 200 -0.25 -9.78 -19.33
C GLY A 200 0.57 -10.52 -18.26
N ASN A 201 -0.01 -10.75 -17.09
CA ASN A 201 0.55 -11.65 -16.08
C ASN A 201 0.02 -13.08 -16.28
N ALA A 202 0.84 -14.01 -16.76
CA ALA A 202 0.41 -15.36 -17.15
C ALA A 202 -0.82 -15.35 -18.09
N GLY A 203 -0.95 -14.28 -18.88
CA GLY A 203 -2.07 -14.02 -19.75
C GLY A 203 -3.08 -13.00 -19.21
N MET A 204 -3.39 -12.99 -17.91
CA MET A 204 -4.45 -12.14 -17.37
C MET A 204 -3.98 -10.70 -17.15
N ASP A 205 -4.83 -9.73 -17.46
CA ASP A 205 -4.51 -8.30 -17.40
C ASP A 205 -5.60 -7.41 -16.79
N CYS A 206 -6.73 -7.99 -16.38
CA CYS A 206 -7.75 -7.29 -15.61
C CYS A 206 -8.46 -8.20 -14.61
N LEU A 207 -9.10 -7.57 -13.64
CA LEU A 207 -10.08 -8.19 -12.76
C LEU A 207 -11.48 -7.94 -13.35
N ARG A 208 -12.21 -9.01 -13.66
CA ARG A 208 -13.66 -8.95 -13.93
C ARG A 208 -14.43 -9.66 -12.82
N LEU A 209 -15.61 -9.16 -12.50
CA LEU A 209 -16.52 -9.81 -11.56
C LEU A 209 -17.91 -9.94 -12.16
N SER A 210 -18.72 -10.85 -11.60
CA SER A 210 -20.04 -11.17 -12.13
C SER A 210 -21.01 -10.01 -12.13
N GLY A 211 -21.94 -10.05 -13.08
CA GLY A 211 -23.01 -9.07 -13.22
C GLY A 211 -24.13 -9.58 -14.11
N VAL A 212 -25.04 -8.68 -14.48
CA VAL A 212 -26.06 -8.93 -15.49
C VAL A 212 -25.39 -9.43 -16.77
N ASN A 213 -25.95 -10.47 -17.38
CA ASN A 213 -25.42 -11.20 -18.55
C ASN A 213 -24.06 -11.91 -18.36
N HIS A 214 -23.48 -11.84 -17.16
CA HIS A 214 -22.22 -12.50 -16.81
C HIS A 214 -22.32 -13.26 -15.47
N PRO A 215 -23.31 -14.16 -15.29
CA PRO A 215 -23.51 -14.86 -14.02
C PRO A 215 -22.47 -15.96 -13.76
N ASP A 216 -21.74 -16.39 -14.79
CA ASP A 216 -20.70 -17.43 -14.75
C ASP A 216 -19.34 -16.90 -14.26
N TRP A 217 -19.19 -15.57 -14.18
CA TRP A 217 -17.98 -14.92 -13.69
C TRP A 217 -17.91 -14.98 -12.15
N PRO A 218 -16.72 -14.77 -11.56
CA PRO A 218 -16.59 -14.82 -10.10
C PRO A 218 -17.31 -13.62 -9.44
N ALA A 219 -18.07 -13.89 -8.39
CA ALA A 219 -18.76 -12.84 -7.62
C ALA A 219 -17.84 -12.08 -6.65
N GLN A 220 -16.59 -12.47 -6.52
CA GLN A 220 -15.60 -11.81 -5.69
C GLN A 220 -14.18 -12.13 -6.18
N MET A 221 -13.21 -11.32 -5.76
CA MET A 221 -11.80 -11.64 -5.93
C MET A 221 -11.47 -12.99 -5.27
N SER A 222 -10.59 -13.77 -5.91
CA SER A 222 -10.15 -15.08 -5.41
C SER A 222 -9.41 -14.98 -4.07
N ALA A 223 -8.69 -13.88 -3.86
CA ALA A 223 -8.04 -13.52 -2.62
C ALA A 223 -7.95 -11.98 -2.50
N PRO A 224 -7.83 -11.43 -1.27
CA PRO A 224 -7.47 -10.03 -1.08
C PRO A 224 -6.10 -9.71 -1.71
N VAL A 225 -5.95 -8.51 -2.26
CA VAL A 225 -4.65 -7.99 -2.73
C VAL A 225 -3.96 -7.23 -1.61
N SER A 226 -2.68 -7.50 -1.39
CA SER A 226 -1.87 -6.79 -0.40
C SER A 226 -1.60 -5.36 -0.85
N VAL A 227 -1.74 -4.42 0.08
CA VAL A 227 -1.43 -2.99 -0.12
C VAL A 227 -0.25 -2.57 0.74
N ASN A 228 -0.34 -2.81 2.06
CA ASN A 228 0.71 -2.55 3.03
C ASN A 228 1.24 -1.11 3.02
N ALA A 229 0.34 -0.14 2.88
CA ALA A 229 0.69 1.27 2.75
C ALA A 229 -0.27 2.18 3.51
N GLY A 230 0.22 3.36 3.89
CA GLY A 230 -0.67 4.44 4.31
C GLY A 230 -1.66 4.82 3.21
N ALA A 231 -2.84 5.29 3.59
CA ALA A 231 -3.85 5.71 2.64
C ALA A 231 -4.84 6.69 3.26
N SER A 232 -5.05 7.84 2.64
CA SER A 232 -6.24 8.68 2.86
C SER A 232 -7.22 8.56 1.70
N THR A 233 -6.80 8.07 0.54
CA THR A 233 -7.66 7.92 -0.63
C THR A 233 -7.26 6.70 -1.46
N ILE A 234 -8.24 5.96 -1.97
CA ILE A 234 -8.07 4.89 -2.95
C ILE A 234 -8.67 5.35 -4.27
N TYR A 235 -7.92 5.21 -5.35
CA TYR A 235 -8.36 5.48 -6.71
C TYR A 235 -8.51 4.17 -7.48
N ILE A 236 -9.64 3.99 -8.17
CA ILE A 236 -9.99 2.76 -8.87
C ILE A 236 -10.20 3.09 -10.34
N LEU A 237 -9.38 2.54 -11.23
CA LEU A 237 -9.54 2.65 -12.68
C LEU A 237 -10.41 1.49 -13.18
N HIS A 238 -11.66 1.80 -13.53
CA HIS A 238 -12.66 0.77 -13.86
C HIS A 238 -13.77 1.27 -14.78
N ALA A 239 -14.50 0.31 -15.34
CA ALA A 239 -15.74 0.50 -16.10
C ALA A 239 -16.64 -0.73 -15.92
N ALA A 240 -17.91 -0.62 -16.32
CA ALA A 240 -18.87 -1.72 -16.22
C ALA A 240 -19.31 -2.20 -17.61
N LEU A 241 -19.31 -3.53 -17.81
CA LEU A 241 -19.99 -4.17 -18.92
C LEU A 241 -21.49 -4.28 -18.60
N ASP A 242 -22.32 -3.97 -19.59
CA ASP A 242 -23.78 -3.89 -19.45
C ASP A 242 -24.27 -2.90 -18.37
N GLY A 243 -23.51 -1.82 -18.18
CA GLY A 243 -23.83 -0.69 -17.32
C GLY A 243 -25.13 0.01 -17.69
N GLN A 244 -25.99 0.24 -16.70
CA GLN A 244 -27.18 1.10 -16.81
C GLN A 244 -26.84 2.55 -16.45
N PRO A 245 -27.63 3.55 -16.92
CA PRO A 245 -27.38 4.97 -16.63
C PRO A 245 -27.45 5.33 -15.14
N SER A 246 -28.22 4.57 -14.35
CA SER A 246 -28.36 4.75 -12.90
C SER A 246 -28.93 3.48 -12.26
N ARG A 247 -28.52 3.20 -11.02
CA ARG A 247 -29.07 2.11 -10.21
C ARG A 247 -28.99 2.44 -8.72
N GLU A 248 -30.07 2.13 -7.98
CA GLU A 248 -30.13 2.37 -6.52
C GLU A 248 -29.43 1.30 -5.69
N THR A 249 -29.11 0.15 -6.29
CA THR A 249 -28.38 -0.94 -5.62
C THR A 249 -26.94 -0.95 -6.11
N PRO A 250 -25.95 -1.17 -5.22
CA PRO A 250 -24.56 -1.19 -5.62
C PRO A 250 -24.29 -2.41 -6.50
N THR A 251 -23.46 -2.22 -7.53
CA THR A 251 -22.99 -3.33 -8.36
C THR A 251 -21.81 -4.05 -7.72
N ALA A 252 -20.96 -3.32 -6.97
CA ALA A 252 -19.82 -3.87 -6.27
C ALA A 252 -19.59 -3.18 -4.93
N ILE A 253 -18.91 -3.85 -4.02
CA ILE A 253 -18.43 -3.31 -2.77
C ILE A 253 -16.95 -3.61 -2.66
N TRP A 254 -16.15 -2.56 -2.52
CA TRP A 254 -14.76 -2.65 -2.12
C TRP A 254 -14.66 -2.61 -0.60
N THR A 255 -13.75 -3.39 -0.04
CA THR A 255 -13.44 -3.40 1.39
C THR A 255 -11.94 -3.34 1.59
N ALA A 256 -11.50 -2.41 2.43
CA ALA A 256 -10.12 -2.22 2.86
C ALA A 256 -10.00 -2.70 4.29
N THR A 257 -9.09 -3.65 4.51
CA THR A 257 -8.71 -4.10 5.86
C THR A 257 -7.55 -3.22 6.33
N LEU A 258 -7.72 -2.58 7.47
CA LEU A 258 -6.73 -1.70 8.08
C LEU A 258 -5.88 -2.45 9.11
N SER A 259 -4.69 -1.94 9.41
CA SER A 259 -3.74 -2.60 10.33
C SER A 259 -4.23 -2.70 11.78
N ASP A 260 -5.17 -1.85 12.18
CA ASP A 260 -5.83 -1.87 13.48
C ASP A 260 -6.99 -2.89 13.56
N GLY A 261 -7.26 -3.61 12.47
CA GLY A 261 -8.31 -4.61 12.35
C GLY A 261 -9.67 -4.08 11.92
N TYR A 262 -9.83 -2.77 11.72
CA TYR A 262 -11.07 -2.22 11.17
C TYR A 262 -11.19 -2.48 9.66
N GLU A 263 -12.42 -2.65 9.18
CA GLU A 263 -12.73 -2.71 7.75
C GLU A 263 -13.48 -1.45 7.32
N ALA A 264 -12.96 -0.76 6.30
CA ALA A 264 -13.67 0.32 5.61
C ALA A 264 -14.29 -0.25 4.33
N SER A 265 -15.53 0.14 4.01
CA SER A 265 -16.20 -0.33 2.78
C SER A 265 -16.68 0.81 1.90
N PHE A 266 -16.67 0.59 0.59
CA PHE A 266 -17.11 1.52 -0.43
C PHE A 266 -18.02 0.84 -1.44
N SER A 267 -19.25 1.32 -1.49
CA SER A 267 -20.27 0.85 -2.41
C SER A 267 -20.14 1.56 -3.76
N VAL A 268 -20.13 0.77 -4.84
CA VAL A 268 -20.01 1.26 -6.22
C VAL A 268 -21.38 1.18 -6.89
N PHE A 269 -21.97 2.32 -7.23
CA PHE A 269 -23.25 2.39 -7.95
C PHE A 269 -23.03 2.74 -9.43
N GLU A 270 -23.79 2.07 -10.30
CA GLU A 270 -23.83 2.38 -11.73
C GLU A 270 -24.35 3.80 -11.95
N GLY A 271 -23.68 4.57 -12.80
CA GLY A 271 -24.05 5.96 -13.08
C GLY A 271 -23.54 6.99 -12.05
N ARG A 272 -22.84 6.57 -10.99
CA ARG A 272 -22.27 7.45 -9.97
C ARG A 272 -20.78 7.17 -9.74
N GLU A 273 -20.47 5.97 -9.26
CA GLU A 273 -19.11 5.49 -8.99
C GLU A 273 -18.59 4.57 -10.10
N ILE A 274 -19.41 4.13 -11.06
CA ILE A 274 -18.91 3.39 -12.21
C ILE A 274 -19.72 3.71 -13.47
N GLY A 275 -19.00 4.05 -14.54
CA GLY A 275 -19.57 4.25 -15.87
C GLY A 275 -19.63 2.93 -16.65
N ALA A 276 -20.63 2.80 -17.51
CA ALA A 276 -20.62 1.76 -18.55
C ALA A 276 -19.38 1.93 -19.44
N VAL A 277 -18.90 0.86 -20.07
CA VAL A 277 -17.75 0.93 -21.00
C VAL A 277 -17.94 2.00 -22.10
N GLY A 278 -19.16 2.30 -22.54
CA GLY A 278 -19.44 3.37 -23.52
C GLY A 278 -19.58 4.79 -22.93
N GLN A 279 -19.44 4.96 -21.61
CA GLN A 279 -19.67 6.23 -20.93
C GLN A 279 -18.53 7.21 -21.20
N THR A 280 -18.77 8.21 -22.05
CA THR A 280 -17.73 9.20 -22.44
C THR A 280 -17.76 10.50 -21.64
N LYS A 281 -18.76 10.68 -20.77
CA LYS A 281 -18.92 11.84 -19.89
C LYS A 281 -18.64 11.46 -18.44
N ASP A 282 -18.15 12.42 -17.68
CA ASP A 282 -17.96 12.24 -16.25
C ASP A 282 -19.30 12.06 -15.51
N LEU A 283 -19.24 11.36 -14.37
CA LEU A 283 -20.36 11.09 -13.46
C LEU A 283 -20.08 11.75 -12.10
N GLU A 284 -20.91 11.50 -11.08
CA GLU A 284 -20.75 12.10 -9.74
C GLU A 284 -19.34 11.88 -9.16
N ASN A 285 -18.89 10.63 -9.12
CA ASN A 285 -17.60 10.22 -8.53
C ASN A 285 -16.78 9.31 -9.47
N TRP A 286 -17.07 9.34 -10.77
CA TRP A 286 -16.31 8.62 -11.80
C TRP A 286 -15.94 9.61 -12.89
N ARG A 287 -14.64 9.78 -13.13
CA ARG A 287 -14.10 10.73 -14.12
C ARG A 287 -13.41 9.98 -15.23
N VAL A 288 -13.69 10.29 -16.49
CA VAL A 288 -13.07 9.58 -17.60
C VAL A 288 -11.56 9.83 -17.58
N ALA A 289 -10.79 8.74 -17.52
CA ALA A 289 -9.34 8.78 -17.47
C ALA A 289 -8.71 8.30 -18.78
N TRP A 290 -9.42 7.48 -19.55
CA TRP A 290 -8.92 6.95 -20.80
C TRP A 290 -10.09 6.70 -21.77
N ARG A 291 -9.83 6.87 -23.08
CA ARG A 291 -10.78 6.63 -24.18
C ARG A 291 -10.11 5.85 -25.31
N GLY A 292 -10.89 5.00 -25.97
CA GLY A 292 -10.51 4.25 -27.15
C GLY A 292 -11.73 3.81 -27.96
N GLN A 293 -11.53 2.83 -28.85
CA GLN A 293 -12.57 2.27 -29.71
C GLN A 293 -12.65 0.74 -29.57
N GLY A 294 -13.87 0.21 -29.53
CA GLY A 294 -14.17 -1.22 -29.54
C GLY A 294 -13.92 -1.85 -30.91
N VAL A 295 -13.99 -3.18 -31.00
CA VAL A 295 -13.87 -3.89 -32.29
C VAL A 295 -14.97 -3.50 -33.26
N ASP A 296 -16.11 -3.08 -32.75
CA ASP A 296 -17.29 -2.62 -33.50
C ASP A 296 -17.25 -1.11 -33.81
N GLY A 297 -16.13 -0.43 -33.50
CA GLY A 297 -15.95 1.00 -33.69
C GLY A 297 -16.66 1.88 -32.65
N LYS A 298 -17.36 1.29 -31.67
CA LYS A 298 -18.03 2.07 -30.62
C LYS A 298 -17.01 2.63 -29.63
N PRO A 299 -17.30 3.78 -28.99
CA PRO A 299 -16.42 4.33 -27.97
C PRO A 299 -16.31 3.38 -26.77
N VAL A 300 -15.08 3.24 -26.27
CA VAL A 300 -14.72 2.55 -25.03
C VAL A 300 -14.07 3.58 -24.12
N ALA A 301 -14.45 3.62 -22.86
CA ALA A 301 -13.90 4.52 -21.87
C ALA A 301 -13.73 3.80 -20.53
N PHE A 302 -12.63 4.15 -19.86
CA PHE A 302 -12.39 3.80 -18.48
C PHE A 302 -12.21 5.08 -17.68
N GLY A 303 -12.70 5.05 -16.45
CA GLY A 303 -12.64 6.21 -15.57
C GLY A 303 -12.19 5.84 -14.18
N VAL A 304 -11.82 6.88 -13.46
CA VAL A 304 -11.27 6.79 -12.13
C VAL A 304 -12.33 7.19 -11.12
N THR A 305 -12.49 6.34 -10.12
CA THR A 305 -13.32 6.62 -8.95
C THR A 305 -12.47 6.85 -7.72
N LYS A 306 -12.88 7.84 -6.93
CA LYS A 306 -12.19 8.24 -5.71
C LYS A 306 -12.94 7.71 -4.49
N TRP A 307 -12.23 7.01 -3.61
CA TRP A 307 -12.74 6.55 -2.33
C TRP A 307 -11.89 7.16 -1.21
N ALA A 308 -12.45 8.13 -0.49
CA ALA A 308 -11.81 8.71 0.69
C ALA A 308 -11.85 7.72 1.88
N LEU A 309 -10.72 7.57 2.55
CA LEU A 309 -10.58 6.83 3.80
C LEU A 309 -10.44 7.83 4.95
N HIS A 310 -11.09 7.52 6.07
CA HIS A 310 -11.06 8.31 7.29
C HIS A 310 -10.31 7.57 8.39
N SER A 311 -9.09 7.12 8.09
CA SER A 311 -8.21 6.45 9.05
C SER A 311 -6.75 6.78 8.77
N GLU A 312 -5.95 6.85 9.84
CA GLU A 312 -4.50 6.98 9.80
C GLU A 312 -3.79 5.63 9.73
N SER A 313 -4.52 4.54 9.98
CA SER A 313 -4.02 3.17 9.94
C SER A 313 -3.70 2.74 8.50
N PRO A 314 -2.51 2.15 8.26
CA PRO A 314 -2.20 1.55 6.97
C PRO A 314 -3.28 0.58 6.46
N VAL A 315 -3.51 0.60 5.15
CA VAL A 315 -4.30 -0.40 4.46
C VAL A 315 -3.43 -1.64 4.28
N VAL A 316 -3.87 -2.75 4.85
CA VAL A 316 -3.20 -4.06 4.74
C VAL A 316 -3.59 -4.73 3.43
N SER A 317 -4.89 -4.78 3.13
CA SER A 317 -5.39 -5.45 1.94
C SER A 317 -6.69 -4.87 1.41
N LEU A 318 -6.95 -5.10 0.13
CA LEU A 318 -8.22 -4.79 -0.53
C LEU A 318 -8.90 -6.06 -1.04
N LYS A 319 -10.22 -6.11 -0.89
CA LYS A 319 -11.08 -7.12 -1.52
C LYS A 319 -12.25 -6.43 -2.21
N CYS A 320 -12.76 -7.05 -3.27
CA CYS A 320 -13.93 -6.58 -4.00
C CYS A 320 -14.87 -7.76 -4.21
N ARG A 321 -16.16 -7.50 -4.03
CA ARG A 321 -17.24 -8.45 -4.34
C ARG A 321 -18.34 -7.73 -5.09
N THR A 322 -18.98 -8.44 -6.01
CA THR A 322 -20.18 -7.96 -6.69
C THR A 322 -21.42 -8.25 -5.88
N TYR A 323 -22.47 -7.51 -6.21
CA TYR A 323 -23.78 -7.67 -5.61
C TYR A 323 -24.83 -7.85 -6.69
N ARG A 324 -25.50 -6.79 -7.13
CA ARG A 324 -26.48 -6.83 -8.23
C ARG A 324 -26.22 -5.67 -9.16
N GLY A 325 -25.97 -5.96 -10.44
CA GLY A 325 -25.75 -4.90 -11.42
C GLY A 325 -24.84 -5.34 -12.55
N ALA A 326 -24.33 -4.35 -13.26
CA ALA A 326 -23.36 -4.50 -14.33
C ALA A 326 -22.07 -5.19 -13.88
N ALA A 327 -21.44 -5.94 -14.79
CA ALA A 327 -20.21 -6.65 -14.49
C ALA A 327 -19.02 -5.68 -14.47
N PRO A 328 -18.38 -5.41 -13.30
CA PRO A 328 -17.28 -4.46 -13.25
C PRO A 328 -16.00 -5.07 -13.82
N VAL A 329 -15.25 -4.24 -14.53
CA VAL A 329 -13.91 -4.52 -15.06
C VAL A 329 -12.95 -3.50 -14.47
N VAL A 330 -12.00 -3.98 -13.68
CA VAL A 330 -11.02 -3.17 -12.94
C VAL A 330 -9.65 -3.38 -13.57
N LEU A 331 -9.02 -2.28 -13.98
CA LEU A 331 -7.74 -2.29 -14.67
C LEU A 331 -6.58 -2.08 -13.71
N ALA A 332 -6.76 -1.16 -12.76
CA ALA A 332 -5.74 -0.80 -11.79
C ALA A 332 -6.38 -0.13 -10.57
N VAL A 333 -5.68 -0.21 -9.44
CA VAL A 333 -6.02 0.51 -8.21
C VAL A 333 -4.75 1.22 -7.73
N THR A 334 -4.89 2.45 -7.26
CA THR A 334 -3.79 3.21 -6.67
C THR A 334 -4.22 3.77 -5.33
N VAL A 335 -3.43 3.50 -4.31
CA VAL A 335 -3.62 3.97 -2.94
C VAL A 335 -2.77 5.21 -2.72
N VAL A 336 -3.34 6.25 -2.11
CA VAL A 336 -2.69 7.55 -1.94
C VAL A 336 -2.81 8.03 -0.50
N GLU A 337 -1.68 8.33 0.13
CA GLU A 337 -1.57 8.91 1.48
C GLU A 337 -2.00 10.37 1.50
N ASP A 338 -1.60 11.15 0.50
CA ASP A 338 -1.89 12.59 0.43
C ASP A 338 -2.26 12.95 -1.04
N PRO A 339 -3.57 13.02 -1.36
CA PRO A 339 -4.02 13.22 -2.73
C PRO A 339 -3.62 14.62 -3.24
N PRO A 340 -3.26 14.76 -4.53
CA PRO A 340 -3.06 16.06 -5.14
C PRO A 340 -4.25 16.97 -4.87
N ARG A 341 -3.99 18.23 -4.50
CA ARG A 341 -5.04 19.23 -4.36
C ARG A 341 -5.76 19.36 -5.70
N GLU A 342 -7.09 19.26 -5.67
CA GLU A 342 -7.91 19.49 -6.87
C GLU A 342 -7.57 20.88 -7.40
N ARG A 343 -7.10 20.95 -8.65
CA ARG A 343 -6.98 22.24 -9.31
C ARG A 343 -8.40 22.75 -9.49
N PRO A 344 -8.71 24.01 -9.11
CA PRO A 344 -10.00 24.57 -9.42
C PRO A 344 -10.23 24.42 -10.92
N THR A 345 -11.30 23.71 -11.29
CA THR A 345 -11.79 23.70 -12.67
C THR A 345 -12.00 25.15 -13.05
N SER A 346 -11.26 25.63 -14.04
CA SER A 346 -11.60 26.90 -14.70
C SER A 346 -13.01 26.72 -15.24
N SER A 347 -14.00 27.20 -14.48
CA SER A 347 -15.35 27.41 -14.96
C SER A 347 -15.22 28.25 -16.22
N GLY A 348 -15.80 27.75 -17.32
CA GLY A 348 -15.65 28.31 -18.64
C GLY A 348 -15.78 29.83 -18.65
N GLU A 349 -14.85 30.46 -19.33
CA GLU A 349 -15.14 31.73 -20.00
C GLU A 349 -16.37 31.44 -20.89
N GLU A 350 -17.52 31.97 -20.46
CA GLU A 350 -18.61 32.25 -21.37
C GLU A 350 -18.04 33.21 -22.42
N GLU A 351 -17.73 32.67 -23.61
CA GLU A 351 -17.58 33.47 -24.82
C GLU A 351 -18.95 34.12 -25.09
N GLY A 352 -19.11 35.32 -24.56
CA GLY A 352 -20.03 36.31 -25.10
C GLY A 352 -19.33 37.04 -26.23
N GLU A 353 -19.73 36.77 -27.47
CA GLU A 353 -20.03 37.79 -28.49
C GLU A 353 -20.95 37.22 -29.58
#